data_AF-E1IIP6-F1
#
_entry.id   AF-E1IIP6-F1
#
_cell.length_a   1.000
_cell.length_b   1.000
_cell.length_c   1.000
_cell.angle_alpha   90.00
_cell.angle_beta   90.00
_cell.angle_gamma   90.00
#
_symmetry.space_group_name_H-M   'P 1'
#
loop_
_entity.id
_entity.type
_entity.pdbx_description
1 polymer ?
#
loop_
_entity_poly.entity_id
_entity_poly.type
_entity_poly.pdbx_seq_one_letter_code
_entity_poly.pdbx_strand_id
1 'polypeptide(L)'
;MSEPLPTPLTDLRRRAPMARTLIRDVLTEMVGEVEIVYDFYREWNGCWLVHVKVSGAANAQLSFTLMDTPSGGMLALPRPMPSRWRSVGVRATDGTRWSLSEQGALLRVG
;
A
#
# COMPACT_ATOMS: atom_id res chain seq x y z
N MET A 1 -2.58 -8.55 24.84
CA MET A 1 -1.73 -7.46 24.34
C MET A 1 -2.17 -7.17 22.92
N SER A 2 -2.46 -5.91 22.58
CA SER A 2 -2.85 -5.54 21.22
C SER A 2 -1.68 -5.79 20.27
N GLU A 3 -1.95 -6.38 19.11
CA GLU A 3 -0.92 -6.61 18.11
C GLU A 3 -0.38 -5.25 17.59
N PRO A 4 0.94 -5.08 17.45
CA PRO A 4 1.50 -3.84 16.94
C PRO A 4 0.95 -3.56 15.52
N LEU A 5 0.61 -2.30 15.26
CA LEU A 5 0.11 -1.87 13.96
C LEU A 5 1.25 -1.33 13.10
N PRO A 6 1.13 -1.42 11.76
CA PRO A 6 2.02 -0.73 10.85
C PRO A 6 2.10 0.76 11.16
N THR A 7 3.31 1.31 11.06
CA THR A 7 3.59 2.73 11.28
C THR A 7 4.00 3.41 9.98
N PRO A 8 3.81 4.71 9.80
CA PRO A 8 4.22 5.36 8.57
C PRO A 8 5.71 5.20 8.25
N LEU A 9 6.02 4.95 6.98
CA LEU A 9 7.38 4.90 6.50
C LEU A 9 7.95 6.31 6.39
N THR A 10 9.09 6.55 7.02
CA THR A 10 9.76 7.87 7.01
C THR A 10 11.02 7.89 6.14
N ASP A 11 11.78 6.79 6.04
CA ASP A 11 12.97 6.68 5.20
C ASP A 11 12.76 5.75 3.99
N LEU A 12 12.70 6.35 2.80
CA LEU A 12 12.48 5.65 1.54
C LEU A 12 13.77 5.36 0.75
N ARG A 13 14.93 5.91 1.15
CA ARG A 13 16.13 6.02 0.28
C ARG A 13 16.57 4.70 -0.35
N ARG A 14 16.49 3.59 0.40
CA ARG A 14 16.85 2.24 -0.07
C ARG A 14 15.66 1.35 -0.37
N ARG A 15 14.44 1.85 -0.20
CA ARG A 15 13.20 1.07 -0.21
C ARG A 15 12.27 1.46 -1.36
N ALA A 16 12.59 2.49 -2.15
CA ALA A 16 11.81 2.86 -3.33
C ALA A 16 11.64 1.70 -4.35
N PRO A 17 12.67 0.89 -4.68
CA PRO A 17 12.47 -0.26 -5.57
C PRO A 17 11.52 -1.31 -4.99
N MET A 18 11.59 -1.53 -3.68
CA MET A 18 10.68 -2.43 -2.96
C MET A 18 9.25 -1.90 -2.97
N ALA A 19 9.05 -0.60 -2.78
CA ALA A 19 7.73 0.03 -2.87
C ALA A 19 7.12 -0.11 -4.28
N ARG A 20 7.90 0.09 -5.34
CA ARG A 20 7.43 -0.11 -6.73
C ARG A 20 7.00 -1.56 -6.96
N THR A 21 7.83 -2.52 -6.53
CA THR A 21 7.53 -3.95 -6.67
C THR A 21 6.26 -4.31 -5.90
N LEU A 22 6.17 -3.91 -4.63
CA LEU A 22 5.01 -4.15 -3.78
C LEU A 22 3.73 -3.58 -4.39
N ILE A 23 3.75 -2.32 -4.82
CA ILE A 23 2.58 -1.66 -5.42
C ILE A 23 2.14 -2.36 -6.70
N ARG A 24 3.10 -2.75 -7.56
CA ARG A 24 2.81 -3.52 -8.77
C ARG A 24 2.13 -4.84 -8.41
N ASP A 25 2.71 -5.59 -7.47
CA ASP A 25 2.20 -6.92 -7.09
C ASP A 25 0.79 -6.80 -6.49
N VAL A 26 0.53 -5.79 -5.65
CA VAL A 26 -0.80 -5.48 -5.11
C VAL A 26 -1.79 -5.14 -6.23
N LEU A 27 -1.40 -4.29 -7.18
CA LEU A 27 -2.27 -3.94 -8.31
C LEU A 27 -2.53 -5.15 -9.20
N THR A 28 -1.51 -5.95 -9.49
CA THR A 28 -1.64 -7.17 -10.30
C THR A 28 -2.57 -8.18 -9.65
N GLU A 29 -2.47 -8.39 -8.34
CA GLU A 29 -3.39 -9.24 -7.59
C GLU A 29 -4.84 -8.75 -7.68
N MET A 30 -5.04 -7.43 -7.59
CA MET A 30 -6.37 -6.84 -7.42
C MET A 30 -7.10 -6.55 -8.73
N VAL A 31 -6.38 -6.20 -9.80
CA VAL A 31 -6.96 -5.74 -11.07
C VAL A 31 -6.33 -6.38 -12.31
N GLY A 32 -5.35 -7.29 -12.14
CA GLY A 32 -4.64 -7.94 -13.24
C GLY A 32 -3.41 -7.14 -13.73
N GLU A 33 -2.77 -7.63 -14.79
CA GLU A 33 -1.58 -6.98 -15.35
C GLU A 33 -1.87 -5.55 -15.83
N VAL A 34 -1.01 -4.61 -15.42
CA VAL A 34 -1.17 -3.19 -15.71
C VAL A 34 0.17 -2.52 -15.94
N GLU A 35 0.18 -1.48 -16.76
CA GLU A 35 1.30 -0.56 -16.88
C GLU A 35 1.20 0.53 -15.80
N ILE A 36 2.33 0.87 -15.19
CA ILE A 36 2.34 1.75 -14.02
C ILE A 36 3.42 2.83 -14.12
N VAL A 37 3.01 4.08 -13.89
CA VAL A 37 3.89 5.22 -13.63
C VAL A 37 3.79 5.60 -12.15
N TYR A 38 4.94 5.85 -11.52
CA TYR A 38 5.07 6.12 -10.09
C TYR A 38 5.63 7.51 -9.83
N ASP A 39 4.91 8.29 -9.01
CA ASP A 39 5.36 9.58 -8.52
C ASP A 39 5.39 9.55 -6.98
N PHE A 40 6.57 9.78 -6.39
CA PHE A 40 6.78 9.70 -4.93
C PHE A 40 6.76 11.07 -4.29
N TYR A 41 6.00 11.23 -3.21
CA TYR A 41 5.83 12.48 -2.49
C TYR A 41 6.05 12.30 -1.00
N ARG A 42 6.72 13.29 -0.40
CA ARG A 42 6.84 13.43 1.05
C ARG A 42 5.65 14.23 1.56
N GLU A 43 4.82 13.64 2.42
CA GLU A 43 3.77 14.38 3.11
C GLU A 43 4.33 15.19 4.29
N TRP A 44 3.62 16.24 4.69
CA TRP A 44 4.04 17.17 5.76
C TRP A 44 4.30 16.49 7.11
N ASN A 45 3.54 15.43 7.40
CA ASN A 45 3.67 14.62 8.62
C ASN A 45 4.85 13.63 8.56
N GLY A 46 5.63 13.68 7.48
CA GLY A 46 6.71 12.75 7.27
C GLY A 46 6.24 11.34 6.92
N CYS A 47 5.11 11.17 6.23
CA CYS A 47 4.77 9.92 5.54
C CYS A 47 5.22 9.98 4.07
N TRP A 48 5.37 8.81 3.44
CA TRP A 48 5.55 8.73 1.98
C TRP A 48 4.25 8.34 1.32
N LEU A 49 3.83 9.15 0.35
CA LEU A 49 2.72 8.89 -0.54
C LEU A 49 3.26 8.55 -1.93
N VAL A 50 2.69 7.56 -2.59
CA VAL A 50 3.02 7.20 -3.97
C VAL A 50 1.77 7.39 -4.80
N HIS A 51 1.79 8.35 -5.72
CA HIS A 51 0.77 8.45 -6.76
C HIS A 51 1.13 7.48 -7.88
N VAL A 52 0.13 6.72 -8.30
CA VAL A 52 0.24 5.66 -9.28
C VAL A 52 -0.76 5.96 -10.37
N LYS A 53 -0.26 6.16 -11.59
CA LYS A 53 -1.10 6.19 -12.79
C LYS A 53 -1.01 4.83 -13.44
N VAL A 54 -2.18 4.25 -13.68
CA VAL A 54 -2.36 2.91 -14.22
C VAL A 54 -2.95 3.05 -15.62
N SER A 55 -2.36 2.38 -16.60
CA SER A 55 -2.83 2.29 -17.99
C SER A 55 -2.95 0.84 -18.45
N GLY A 56 -3.78 0.61 -19.47
CA GLY A 56 -4.03 -0.73 -20.05
C GLY A 56 -5.49 -1.16 -19.88
N ALA A 57 -5.72 -2.31 -19.23
CA ALA A 57 -7.06 -2.86 -18.99
C ALA A 57 -7.97 -1.93 -18.15
N ALA A 58 -7.36 -1.03 -17.37
CA ALA A 58 -8.05 0.05 -16.66
C ALA A 58 -7.19 1.32 -16.69
N ASN A 59 -7.81 2.46 -16.97
CA ASN A 59 -7.18 3.77 -16.82
C ASN A 59 -7.62 4.38 -15.49
N ALA A 60 -6.69 4.44 -14.53
CA ALA A 60 -7.00 4.91 -13.19
C ALA A 60 -5.81 5.62 -12.55
N GLN A 61 -6.10 6.45 -11.55
CA GLN A 61 -5.10 6.99 -10.65
C GLN A 61 -5.43 6.55 -9.23
N LEU A 62 -4.43 5.96 -8.56
CA LEU A 62 -4.53 5.57 -7.15
C LEU A 62 -3.35 6.14 -6.38
N SER A 63 -3.54 6.32 -5.08
CA SER A 63 -2.45 6.75 -4.20
C SER A 63 -2.22 5.68 -3.14
N PHE A 64 -0.97 5.52 -2.73
CA PHE A 64 -0.59 4.56 -1.68
C PHE A 64 0.21 5.26 -0.59
N THR A 65 -0.20 5.11 0.66
CA THR A 65 0.61 5.47 1.82
C THR A 65 1.55 4.31 2.13
N LEU A 66 2.85 4.58 2.23
CA LEU A 66 3.84 3.59 2.59
C LEU A 66 3.98 3.48 4.11
N MET A 67 3.98 2.26 4.61
CA MET A 67 4.04 1.95 6.04
C MET A 67 5.07 0.84 6.30
N ASP A 68 5.69 0.89 7.46
CA ASP A 68 6.48 -0.17 8.06
C ASP A 68 5.57 -1.14 8.81
N THR A 69 5.64 -2.42 8.47
CA THR A 69 4.98 -3.47 9.26
C THR A 69 5.79 -3.78 10.51
N PRO A 70 5.17 -4.28 11.60
CA PRO A 70 5.87 -4.62 12.84
C PRO A 70 7.03 -5.62 12.70
N SER A 71 6.99 -6.46 11.68
CA SER A 71 8.00 -7.48 11.38
C SER A 71 9.20 -6.94 10.57
N GLY A 72 9.21 -5.66 10.21
CA GLY A 72 10.23 -5.03 9.35
C GLY A 72 9.93 -5.06 7.85
N GLY A 73 8.78 -5.59 7.42
CA GLY A 73 8.28 -5.45 6.05
C GLY A 73 7.70 -4.07 5.70
N MET A 74 7.16 -3.97 4.49
CA MET A 74 6.51 -2.78 3.96
C MET A 74 5.07 -3.09 3.56
N LEU A 75 4.19 -2.14 3.85
CA LEU A 75 2.80 -2.10 3.39
C LEU A 75 2.61 -0.87 2.50
N ALA A 76 1.97 -1.05 1.34
CA ALA A 76 1.48 0.03 0.49
C ALA A 76 -0.04 0.08 0.63
N LEU A 77 -0.54 0.97 1.47
CA LEU A 77 -1.97 1.07 1.79
C LEU A 77 -2.66 2.03 0.80
N PRO A 78 -3.65 1.58 0.01
CA PRO A 78 -4.34 2.44 -0.95
C PRO A 78 -5.19 3.52 -0.27
N ARG A 79 -5.23 4.70 -0.89
CA ARG A 79 -5.98 5.87 -0.43
C ARG A 79 -6.78 6.51 -1.59
N PRO A 80 -8.12 6.50 -1.53
CA PRO A 80 -8.94 5.71 -0.61
C PRO A 80 -8.79 4.19 -0.89
N MET A 81 -9.01 3.36 0.12
CA MET A 81 -9.05 1.91 -0.07
C MET A 81 -10.34 1.50 -0.80
N PRO A 82 -10.26 0.85 -1.98
CA PRO A 82 -11.44 0.41 -2.71
C PRO A 82 -12.24 -0.61 -1.91
N SER A 83 -13.58 -0.54 -1.96
CA SER A 83 -14.46 -1.42 -1.16
C SER A 83 -14.21 -2.90 -1.43
N ARG A 84 -13.94 -3.29 -2.67
CA ARG A 84 -13.60 -4.68 -3.04
C ARG A 84 -12.29 -5.17 -2.42
N TRP A 85 -11.35 -4.26 -2.17
CA TRP A 85 -10.07 -4.62 -1.57
C TRP A 85 -10.20 -4.76 -0.06
N ARG A 86 -11.17 -4.08 0.57
CA ARG A 86 -11.37 -4.18 2.03
C ARG A 86 -11.69 -5.60 2.49
N SER A 87 -12.41 -6.39 1.69
CA SER A 87 -12.78 -7.76 2.05
C SER A 87 -11.62 -8.76 1.97
N VAL A 88 -10.60 -8.48 1.17
CA VAL A 88 -9.44 -9.38 0.96
C VAL A 88 -8.15 -8.87 1.62
N GLY A 89 -8.08 -7.56 1.89
CA GLY A 89 -6.88 -6.86 2.35
C GLY A 89 -5.78 -6.77 1.30
N VAL A 90 -4.84 -5.88 1.54
CA VAL A 90 -3.62 -5.71 0.74
C VAL A 90 -2.46 -6.42 1.43
N ARG A 91 -1.67 -7.15 0.64
CA ARG A 91 -0.50 -7.87 1.12
C ARG A 91 0.65 -6.91 1.41
N ALA A 92 1.41 -7.19 2.47
CA ALA A 92 2.68 -6.56 2.79
C ALA A 92 3.85 -7.49 2.43
N THR A 93 5.07 -6.96 2.37
CA THR A 93 6.27 -7.73 1.98
C THR A 93 6.68 -8.80 3.00
N ASP A 94 6.18 -8.72 4.22
CA ASP A 94 6.39 -9.72 5.28
C ASP A 94 5.38 -10.88 5.22
N GLY A 95 4.50 -10.88 4.22
CA GLY A 95 3.45 -11.88 4.03
C GLY A 95 2.18 -11.61 4.82
N THR A 96 2.14 -10.61 5.70
CA THR A 96 0.91 -10.19 6.37
C THR A 96 -0.05 -9.51 5.39
N ARG A 97 -1.34 -9.45 5.73
CA ARG A 97 -2.33 -8.70 4.98
C ARG A 97 -3.06 -7.72 5.89
N TRP A 98 -3.35 -6.55 5.34
CA TRP A 98 -3.93 -5.43 6.08
C TRP A 98 -5.11 -4.84 5.32
N SER A 99 -6.10 -4.37 6.06
CA SER A 99 -7.30 -3.73 5.54
C SER A 99 -7.69 -2.55 6.41
N LEU A 100 -8.72 -1.82 5.99
CA LEU A 100 -9.33 -0.75 6.78
C LEU A 100 -10.73 -1.15 7.21
N SER A 101 -11.05 -0.92 8.49
CA SER A 101 -12.42 -0.97 9.00
C SER A 101 -13.30 0.08 8.32
N GLU A 102 -14.62 0.01 8.53
CA GLU A 102 -15.54 1.04 8.04
C GLU A 102 -15.20 2.43 8.61
N GLN A 103 -14.66 2.49 9.82
CA GLN A 103 -14.21 3.71 10.49
C GLN A 103 -12.80 4.15 10.05
N GLY A 104 -12.17 3.42 9.13
CA GLY A 104 -10.81 3.70 8.65
C GLY A 104 -9.71 3.25 9.61
N ALA A 105 -9.99 2.40 10.60
CA ALA A 105 -8.97 1.81 11.46
C ALA A 105 -8.23 0.70 10.71
N LEU A 106 -6.91 0.65 10.86
CA LEU A 106 -6.09 -0.41 10.25
C LEU A 106 -6.33 -1.74 10.96
N LEU A 107 -6.62 -2.79 10.20
CA LEU A 107 -6.91 -4.13 10.69
C LEU A 107 -6.02 -5.15 9.98
N ARG A 108 -5.50 -6.13 10.73
CA ARG A 108 -4.87 -7.30 10.14
C ARG A 108 -5.96 -8.25 9.63
N VAL A 109 -5.78 -8.82 8.44
CA VAL A 109 -6.68 -9.84 7.88
C VAL A 109 -5.86 -11.06 7.51
N GLY A 110 -6.28 -12.26 7.91
CA GLY A 110 -5.49 -13.49 7.73
C GLY A 110 -4.47 -13.71 8.83
#